data_AF-A0A6C0M3W7-F1
#
_entry.id   AF-A0A6C0M3W7-F1
#
_cell.length_a   1.000
_cell.length_b   1.000
_cell.length_c   1.000
_cell.angle_alpha   90.00
_cell.angle_beta   90.00
_cell.angle_gamma   90.00
#
_symmetry.space_group_name_H-M   'P 1'
#
loop_
_entity.id
_entity.type
_entity.pdbx_description
1 polymer ?
#
loop_
_entity_poly.entity_id
_entity_poly.type
_entity_poly.pdbx_seq_one_letter_code
_entity_poly.pdbx_strand_id
1 'polypeptide(L)'
;MNLNLDQVDHVTLDLMVNQPQYERYLRMREADLNGKFEKAKRFYKKRIVEMTRDLLKGESESASDTFMLQAFNTYAKACITYFRNKDKNDVLQEEYIAECVAIGHLPSIVEEEAAACNMNFDDDAYDDYDAANDASVSNDTKRKLEILMSFDKHKPQTPTLDTFVIKTTPPPISKPVPVPQFKEINLDDPKFKTKDIKPKTSKPKS
;
A
#
# COMPACT_ATOMS: atom_id res chain seq x y z
N MET A 1 -5.61 -34.35 24.93
CA MET A 1 -4.53 -35.16 24.33
C MET A 1 -3.42 -34.18 23.96
N ASN A 2 -2.30 -34.19 24.71
CA ASN A 2 -1.17 -33.31 24.45
C ASN A 2 -0.33 -33.92 23.33
N LEU A 3 -0.41 -33.34 22.13
CA LEU A 3 0.47 -33.69 21.01
C LEU A 3 1.68 -32.76 21.08
N ASN A 4 2.67 -33.09 21.89
CA ASN A 4 4.02 -32.57 21.69
C ASN A 4 4.58 -33.32 20.48
N LEU A 5 4.36 -32.78 19.28
CA LEU A 5 5.03 -33.24 18.07
C LEU A 5 6.50 -32.88 18.20
N ASP A 6 7.40 -33.85 18.00
CA ASP A 6 8.83 -33.59 17.98
C ASP A 6 9.15 -32.67 16.80
N GLN A 7 10.18 -31.82 16.92
CA GLN A 7 10.54 -30.89 15.84
C GLN A 7 10.86 -31.65 14.54
N VAL A 8 11.39 -32.87 14.68
CA VAL A 8 11.65 -33.81 13.60
C VAL A 8 10.35 -34.24 12.93
N ASP A 9 9.29 -34.55 13.69
CA ASP A 9 8.00 -34.95 13.13
C ASP A 9 7.36 -33.83 12.30
N HIS A 10 7.49 -32.57 12.74
CA HIS A 10 7.01 -31.42 11.97
C HIS A 10 7.75 -31.27 10.64
N VAL A 11 9.08 -31.37 10.66
CA VAL A 11 9.91 -31.28 9.46
C VAL A 11 9.64 -32.46 8.52
N THR A 12 9.48 -33.66 9.08
CA THR A 12 9.11 -34.86 8.31
C THR A 12 7.75 -34.71 7.66
N LEU A 13 6.74 -34.21 8.37
CA LEU A 13 5.43 -33.93 7.79
C LEU A 13 5.49 -32.88 6.68
N ASP A 14 6.22 -31.78 6.89
CA ASP A 14 6.40 -30.74 5.86
C ASP A 14 7.05 -31.30 4.58
N LEU A 15 8.02 -32.20 4.72
CA LEU A 15 8.70 -32.85 3.59
C LEU A 15 7.87 -33.96 2.93
N MET A 16 7.00 -34.62 3.68
CA MET A 16 6.13 -35.70 3.18
C MET A 16 4.81 -35.18 2.59
N VAL A 17 4.44 -33.93 2.86
CA VAL A 17 3.26 -33.29 2.27
C VAL A 17 3.55 -32.88 0.83
N ASN A 18 2.59 -33.13 -0.05
CA ASN A 18 2.58 -32.58 -1.40
C ASN A 18 2.33 -31.06 -1.33
N GLN A 19 3.41 -30.31 -1.12
CA GLN A 19 3.42 -28.86 -0.88
C GLN A 19 2.56 -28.06 -1.88
N PRO A 20 2.68 -28.20 -3.21
CA PRO A 20 1.87 -27.41 -4.14
C PRO A 20 0.36 -27.73 -4.07
N GLN A 21 -0.01 -28.98 -3.75
CA GLN A 21 -1.42 -29.34 -3.59
C GLN A 21 -1.99 -28.89 -2.24
N TYR A 22 -1.20 -28.99 -1.18
CA TYR A 22 -1.59 -28.50 0.14
C TYR A 22 -1.76 -26.98 0.15
N GLU A 23 -0.85 -26.24 -0.46
CA GLU A 23 -0.96 -24.79 -0.62
C GLU A 23 -2.21 -24.39 -1.45
N ARG A 24 -2.55 -25.17 -2.49
CA ARG A 24 -3.78 -24.96 -3.27
C ARG A 24 -5.03 -25.20 -2.42
N TYR A 25 -5.03 -26.26 -1.61
CA TYR A 25 -6.12 -26.56 -0.68
C TYR A 25 -6.29 -25.46 0.37
N LEU A 26 -5.20 -24.98 0.97
CA LEU A 26 -5.21 -23.86 1.91
C LEU A 26 -5.80 -22.61 1.28
N ARG A 27 -5.34 -22.22 0.08
CA ARG A 27 -5.87 -21.06 -0.65
C ARG A 27 -7.36 -21.17 -0.98
N MET A 28 -7.83 -22.36 -1.37
CA MET A 28 -9.24 -22.57 -1.69
C MET A 28 -10.12 -22.42 -0.43
N ARG A 29 -9.67 -23.01 0.69
CA ARG A 29 -10.35 -22.88 1.98
C ARG A 29 -10.35 -21.45 2.50
N GLU A 30 -9.24 -20.74 2.37
CA GLU A 30 -9.11 -19.33 2.75
C GLU A 30 -10.00 -18.43 1.90
N ALA A 31 -10.08 -18.66 0.59
CA ALA A 31 -10.96 -17.92 -0.30
C ALA A 31 -12.45 -18.11 0.07
N ASP A 32 -12.87 -19.33 0.41
CA ASP A 32 -14.24 -19.60 0.86
C ASP A 32 -14.58 -18.90 2.18
N LEU A 33 -13.65 -18.91 3.13
CA LEU A 33 -13.80 -18.23 4.41
C LEU A 33 -13.83 -16.71 4.21
N ASN A 34 -12.93 -16.17 3.38
CA ASN A 34 -12.86 -14.75 3.07
C ASN A 34 -14.10 -14.27 2.32
N GLY A 35 -14.63 -15.08 1.38
CA GLY A 35 -15.87 -14.77 0.67
C GLY A 35 -17.08 -14.71 1.61
N LYS A 36 -17.19 -15.62 2.56
CA LYS A 36 -18.24 -15.58 3.61
C LYS A 36 -18.07 -14.37 4.52
N PHE A 37 -16.83 -14.07 4.93
CA PHE A 37 -16.52 -12.91 5.75
C PHE A 37 -16.87 -11.59 5.05
N GLU A 38 -16.53 -11.41 3.77
CA GLU A 38 -16.84 -10.19 3.02
C GLU A 38 -18.36 -9.99 2.84
N LYS A 39 -19.12 -11.07 2.63
CA LYS A 39 -20.59 -11.01 2.63
C LYS A 39 -21.14 -10.54 3.99
N ALA A 40 -20.66 -11.12 5.09
CA ALA A 40 -21.05 -10.73 6.44
C ALA A 40 -20.63 -9.28 6.77
N LYS A 41 -19.43 -8.87 6.38
CA LYS A 41 -18.90 -7.51 6.55
C LYS A 41 -19.75 -6.48 5.80
N ARG A 42 -20.19 -6.79 4.57
CA ARG A 42 -21.12 -5.95 3.81
C ARG A 42 -22.47 -5.86 4.51
N PHE A 43 -23.01 -6.97 4.98
CA PHE A 43 -24.27 -7.03 5.71
C PHE A 43 -24.25 -6.20 7.00
N TYR A 44 -23.19 -6.33 7.81
CA TYR A 44 -23.06 -5.62 9.08
C TYR A 44 -22.42 -4.22 8.96
N LYS A 45 -22.09 -3.75 7.75
CA LYS A 45 -21.38 -2.47 7.50
C LYS A 45 -22.00 -1.30 8.28
N LYS A 46 -23.32 -1.13 8.24
CA LYS A 46 -24.02 -0.03 8.93
C LYS A 46 -23.85 -0.11 10.45
N ARG A 47 -24.04 -1.29 11.03
CA ARG A 47 -23.93 -1.56 12.48
C ARG A 47 -22.50 -1.43 12.98
N ILE A 48 -21.52 -1.86 12.19
CA ILE A 48 -20.09 -1.67 12.49
C ILE A 48 -19.76 -0.18 12.55
N VAL A 49 -20.21 0.62 11.56
CA VAL A 49 -19.94 2.07 11.51
C VAL A 49 -20.65 2.85 12.62
N GLU A 50 -21.80 2.38 13.10
CA GLU A 50 -22.48 2.94 14.26
C GLU A 50 -21.71 2.63 15.55
N MET A 51 -21.36 1.37 15.78
CA MET A 51 -20.56 0.95 16.94
C MET A 51 -19.20 1.66 17.00
N THR A 52 -18.50 1.82 15.87
CA THR A 52 -17.22 2.55 15.86
C THR A 52 -17.40 4.05 16.12
N ARG A 53 -18.52 4.66 15.69
CA ARG A 53 -18.85 6.04 16.03
C ARG A 53 -19.11 6.21 17.53
N ASP A 54 -19.77 5.24 18.16
CA ASP A 54 -20.03 5.29 19.60
C ASP A 54 -18.75 5.09 20.42
N LEU A 55 -17.88 4.17 19.98
CA LEU A 55 -16.53 4.00 20.56
C LEU A 55 -15.66 5.26 20.42
N LEU A 56 -15.80 6.01 19.33
CA LEU A 56 -15.07 7.27 19.12
C LEU A 56 -15.57 8.42 20.01
N LYS A 57 -16.84 8.43 20.41
CA LYS A 57 -17.41 9.46 21.30
C LYS A 57 -17.05 9.24 22.78
N GLY A 58 -16.56 8.05 23.15
CA GLY A 58 -16.25 7.70 24.54
C GLY A 58 -17.47 7.42 25.40
N GLU A 59 -18.68 7.34 24.82
CA GLU A 59 -19.95 7.10 25.53
C GLU A 59 -20.17 5.62 25.91
N SER A 60 -19.16 4.76 25.74
CA SER A 60 -19.28 3.30 25.78
C SER A 60 -18.97 2.65 27.14
N GLU A 61 -18.97 3.42 28.23
CA GLU A 61 -18.65 2.94 29.59
C GLU A 61 -19.62 1.87 30.13
N SER A 62 -20.75 1.61 29.48
CA SER A 62 -21.82 0.81 30.10
C SER A 62 -22.00 -0.63 29.59
N ALA A 63 -21.39 -1.09 28.48
CA ALA A 63 -21.62 -2.48 28.02
C ALA A 63 -20.67 -3.06 26.96
N SER A 64 -19.58 -2.36 26.58
CA SER A 64 -18.70 -2.90 25.52
C SER A 64 -17.70 -3.90 26.09
N ASP A 65 -17.64 -5.09 25.48
CA ASP A 65 -16.67 -6.14 25.81
C ASP A 65 -15.24 -5.56 25.78
N THR A 66 -14.47 -5.77 26.84
CA THR A 66 -13.10 -5.28 26.99
C THR A 66 -12.23 -5.63 25.78
N PHE A 67 -12.48 -6.80 25.18
CA PHE A 67 -11.79 -7.24 23.97
C PHE A 67 -12.08 -6.35 22.75
N MET A 68 -13.31 -5.87 22.59
CA MET A 68 -13.68 -4.97 21.50
C MET A 68 -13.03 -3.60 21.67
N LEU A 69 -12.97 -3.09 22.89
CA LEU A 69 -12.28 -1.84 23.20
C LEU A 69 -10.76 -1.97 22.97
N GLN A 70 -10.15 -3.08 23.37
CA GLN A 70 -8.74 -3.35 23.09
C GLN A 70 -8.45 -3.48 21.58
N ALA A 71 -9.30 -4.18 20.84
CA ALA A 71 -9.17 -4.30 19.38
C ALA A 71 -9.29 -2.92 18.70
N PHE A 72 -10.24 -2.10 19.14
CA PHE A 72 -10.41 -0.74 18.65
C PHE A 72 -9.19 0.14 18.96
N ASN A 73 -8.67 0.10 20.19
CA ASN A 73 -7.46 0.84 20.57
C ASN A 73 -6.24 0.39 19.77
N THR A 74 -6.12 -0.90 19.46
CA THR A 74 -5.05 -1.44 18.62
C THR A 74 -5.17 -0.90 17.19
N TYR A 75 -6.38 -0.91 16.62
CA TYR A 75 -6.67 -0.28 15.34
C TYR A 75 -6.35 1.22 15.34
N ALA A 76 -6.79 1.96 16.36
CA ALA A 76 -6.53 3.39 16.50
C ALA A 76 -5.03 3.70 16.56
N LYS A 77 -4.24 2.92 17.31
CA LYS A 77 -2.78 3.02 17.35
C LYS A 77 -2.14 2.77 15.97
N ALA A 78 -2.64 1.79 15.22
CA ALA A 78 -2.18 1.54 13.86
C ALA A 78 -2.49 2.72 12.92
N CYS A 79 -3.69 3.30 13.01
CA CYS A 79 -4.05 4.51 12.25
C CYS A 79 -3.16 5.70 12.60
N ILE A 80 -2.94 5.97 13.88
CA ILE A 80 -2.05 7.05 14.34
C ILE A 80 -0.63 6.83 13.79
N THR A 81 -0.12 5.60 13.85
CA THR A 81 1.22 5.28 13.33
C THR A 81 1.32 5.50 11.83
N TYR A 82 0.30 5.08 11.08
CA TYR A 82 0.21 5.35 9.65
C TYR A 82 0.22 6.85 9.33
N PHE A 83 -0.60 7.65 10.01
CA PHE A 83 -0.64 9.10 9.80
C PHE A 83 0.68 9.78 10.18
N ARG A 84 1.28 9.42 11.32
CA ARG A 84 2.60 9.92 11.72
C ARG A 84 3.67 9.65 10.67
N ASN A 85 3.67 8.46 10.08
CA ASN A 85 4.62 8.11 9.03
C ASN A 85 4.32 8.86 7.72
N LYS A 86 3.04 8.99 7.35
CA LYS A 86 2.63 9.77 6.19
C LYS A 86 3.08 11.23 6.31
N ASP A 87 2.80 11.87 7.45
CA ASP A 87 3.16 13.26 7.68
C ASP A 87 4.68 13.47 7.76
N LYS A 88 5.43 12.54 8.36
CA LYS A 88 6.91 12.55 8.30
C LYS A 88 7.42 12.47 6.87
N ASN A 89 6.89 11.54 6.08
CA ASN A 89 7.32 11.34 4.70
C ASN A 89 7.01 12.57 3.86
N ASP A 90 5.83 13.17 4.01
CA ASP A 90 5.42 14.35 3.26
C ASP A 90 6.31 15.55 3.62
N VAL A 91 6.62 15.78 4.91
CA VAL A 91 7.56 16.85 5.33
C VAL A 91 8.95 16.62 4.76
N LEU A 92 9.46 15.38 4.81
CA LEU A 92 10.78 15.05 4.27
C LEU A 92 10.83 15.23 2.74
N GLN A 93 9.76 14.89 2.03
CA GLN A 93 9.65 15.08 0.59
C GLN A 93 9.57 16.57 0.22
N GLU A 94 8.76 17.36 0.94
CA GLU A 94 8.67 18.81 0.75
C GLU A 94 10.05 19.48 0.94
N GLU A 95 10.79 19.10 1.99
CA GLU A 95 12.14 19.61 2.24
C GLU A 95 13.15 19.21 1.17
N TYR A 96 13.12 17.94 0.73
CA TYR A 96 13.99 17.46 -0.35
C TYR A 96 13.72 18.20 -1.66
N ILE A 97 12.45 18.40 -2.01
CA ILE A 97 12.06 19.17 -3.20
C ILE A 97 12.56 20.62 -3.07
N ALA A 98 12.40 21.25 -1.91
CA ALA A 98 12.89 22.60 -1.67
C ALA A 98 14.43 22.71 -1.81
N GLU A 99 15.17 21.73 -1.31
CA GLU A 99 16.63 21.67 -1.44
C GLU A 99 17.06 21.45 -2.90
N CYS A 100 16.39 20.54 -3.63
CA CYS A 100 16.61 20.32 -5.05
C CYS A 100 16.38 21.60 -5.89
N VAL A 101 15.30 22.34 -5.59
CA VAL A 101 15.00 23.63 -6.22
C VAL A 101 16.08 24.66 -5.91
N ALA A 102 16.55 24.75 -4.66
CA ALA A 102 17.62 25.67 -4.27
C ALA A 102 18.97 25.37 -4.96
N ILE A 103 19.22 24.10 -5.29
CA ILE A 103 20.43 23.64 -5.97
C ILE A 103 20.31 23.73 -7.51
N GLY A 104 19.13 24.06 -8.04
CA GLY A 104 18.87 24.19 -9.48
C GLY A 104 18.70 22.86 -10.23
N HIS A 105 18.42 21.78 -9.50
CA HIS A 105 18.17 20.46 -10.07
C HIS A 105 16.69 20.12 -9.89
N LEU A 106 15.88 20.33 -10.93
CA LEU A 106 14.46 20.02 -10.89
C LEU A 106 14.25 18.55 -11.26
N PRO A 107 13.71 17.69 -10.38
CA PRO A 107 13.23 16.39 -10.80
C PRO A 107 12.09 16.62 -11.80
N SER A 108 12.10 15.89 -12.93
CA SER A 108 10.99 15.88 -13.88
C SER A 108 9.77 15.26 -13.19
N ILE A 109 8.94 16.09 -12.55
CA ILE A 109 7.65 15.68 -12.02
C ILE A 109 6.76 15.47 -13.25
N VAL A 110 6.49 14.20 -13.57
CA VAL A 110 5.38 13.86 -14.45
C VAL A 110 4.13 14.19 -13.64
N GLU A 111 3.50 15.32 -13.92
CA GLU A 111 2.18 15.64 -13.39
C GLU A 111 1.19 14.62 -13.96
N GLU A 112 1.01 13.49 -13.27
CA GLU A 112 -0.19 12.70 -13.45
C GLU A 112 -1.34 13.51 -12.86
N GLU A 113 -2.01 14.27 -13.73
CA GLU A 113 -3.30 14.87 -13.42
C GLU A 113 -4.18 13.81 -12.77
N ALA A 114 -4.62 14.11 -11.54
CA ALA A 114 -5.56 13.31 -10.80
C ALA A 114 -6.89 13.25 -11.55
N ALA A 115 -7.00 12.32 -12.50
CA ALA A 115 -8.26 11.87 -13.03
C ALA A 115 -9.05 11.28 -11.85
N ALA A 116 -9.98 12.07 -11.33
CA ALA A 116 -10.89 11.68 -10.29
C ALA A 116 -11.56 10.36 -10.68
N CYS A 117 -11.16 9.27 -10.03
CA CYS A 117 -11.88 8.00 -10.05
C CYS A 117 -13.17 8.19 -9.26
N ASN A 118 -14.15 8.81 -9.93
CA ASN A 118 -15.53 8.86 -9.49
C ASN A 118 -16.14 7.48 -9.73
N MET A 119 -15.85 6.54 -8.82
CA MET A 119 -16.58 5.26 -8.77
C MET A 119 -17.98 5.56 -8.22
N ASN A 120 -18.89 5.94 -9.12
CA ASN A 120 -20.31 5.74 -8.89
C ASN A 120 -20.50 4.21 -8.81
N PHE A 121 -20.54 3.72 -7.57
CA PHE A 121 -20.99 2.37 -7.26
C PHE A 121 -22.51 2.39 -7.37
N ASP A 122 -23.00 2.29 -8.61
CA ASP A 122 -24.39 1.95 -8.86
C ASP A 122 -24.50 0.45 -9.18
N ASP A 123 -25.56 -0.10 -8.60
CA ASP A 123 -25.99 -1.48 -8.47
C ASP A 123 -26.38 -2.11 -9.82
N ASP A 124 -26.46 -3.45 -9.81
CA ASP A 124 -27.20 -4.29 -10.76
C ASP A 124 -26.63 -4.54 -12.17
N ALA A 125 -25.91 -5.66 -12.34
CA ALA A 125 -26.15 -6.61 -13.45
C ALA A 125 -25.35 -7.90 -13.24
N TYR A 126 -26.08 -9.00 -13.14
CA TYR A 126 -25.62 -10.38 -13.23
C TYR A 126 -25.20 -10.64 -14.69
N ASP A 127 -24.01 -11.17 -14.94
CA ASP A 127 -23.82 -12.02 -16.12
C ASP A 127 -22.66 -13.01 -15.93
N ASP A 128 -23.08 -14.27 -16.02
CA ASP A 128 -22.32 -15.50 -16.22
C ASP A 128 -21.83 -15.53 -17.66
N TYR A 129 -20.52 -15.64 -17.91
CA TYR A 129 -20.05 -16.15 -19.20
C TYR A 129 -18.79 -17.01 -19.07
N ASP A 130 -19.01 -18.22 -19.57
CA ASP A 130 -18.08 -19.24 -20.00
C ASP A 130 -17.11 -18.74 -21.09
N ALA A 131 -16.02 -19.48 -21.25
CA ALA A 131 -14.86 -19.14 -22.05
C ALA A 131 -15.12 -19.10 -23.58
N ALA A 132 -14.76 -18.00 -24.23
CA ALA A 132 -14.28 -18.00 -25.61
C ALA A 132 -13.36 -16.79 -25.86
N ASN A 133 -12.21 -17.08 -26.47
CA ASN A 133 -11.19 -16.11 -26.89
C ASN A 133 -11.78 -14.90 -27.64
N ASP A 134 -11.61 -13.71 -27.08
CA ASP A 134 -11.57 -12.46 -27.86
C ASP A 134 -10.37 -11.62 -27.42
N ALA A 135 -9.48 -11.35 -28.38
CA ALA A 135 -8.20 -10.70 -28.17
C ALA A 135 -8.38 -9.18 -28.09
N SER A 136 -9.00 -8.67 -27.02
CA SER A 136 -8.93 -7.25 -26.66
C SER A 136 -7.83 -7.03 -25.62
N VAL A 137 -6.59 -6.94 -26.11
CA VAL A 137 -5.42 -6.62 -25.29
C VAL A 137 -5.59 -5.20 -24.73
N SER A 138 -5.80 -5.09 -23.41
CA SER A 138 -5.85 -3.83 -22.67
C SER A 138 -4.64 -2.94 -23.01
N ASN A 139 -4.86 -1.63 -23.11
CA ASN A 139 -3.82 -0.66 -23.47
C ASN A 139 -2.59 -0.71 -22.54
N ASP A 140 -2.78 -1.15 -21.28
CA ASP A 140 -1.70 -1.35 -20.31
C ASP A 140 -0.77 -2.52 -20.66
N THR A 141 -1.31 -3.61 -21.20
CA THR A 141 -0.49 -4.77 -21.59
C THR A 141 0.24 -4.52 -22.90
N LYS A 142 -0.34 -3.73 -23.83
CA LYS A 142 0.37 -3.23 -25.01
C LYS A 142 1.58 -2.36 -24.63
N ARG A 143 1.42 -1.43 -23.69
CA ARG A 143 2.49 -0.53 -23.27
C ARG A 143 3.63 -1.26 -22.55
N LYS A 144 3.30 -2.26 -21.72
CA LYS A 144 4.31 -3.15 -21.11
C LYS A 144 5.07 -3.95 -22.17
N LEU A 145 4.38 -4.44 -23.20
CA LEU A 145 5.02 -5.16 -24.31
C LEU A 145 5.91 -4.23 -25.15
N GLU A 146 5.48 -3.01 -25.39
CA GLU A 146 6.23 -2.00 -26.13
C GLU A 146 7.50 -1.57 -25.38
N ILE A 147 7.41 -1.36 -24.06
CA ILE A 147 8.56 -1.10 -23.20
C ILE A 147 9.54 -2.28 -23.26
N LEU A 148 9.03 -3.52 -23.18
CA LEU A 148 9.85 -4.74 -23.27
C LEU A 148 10.55 -4.89 -24.63
N MET A 149 9.91 -4.50 -25.72
CA MET A 149 10.46 -4.54 -27.09
C MET A 149 11.36 -3.34 -27.42
N SER A 150 11.41 -2.32 -26.56
CA SER A 150 12.22 -1.11 -26.76
C SER A 150 13.65 -1.22 -26.21
N PHE A 151 13.93 -2.24 -25.37
CA PHE A 151 15.26 -2.46 -24.78
C PHE A 151 16.32 -2.93 -25.79
N ASP A 152 15.93 -3.35 -26.99
CA ASP A 152 16.82 -3.96 -27.98
C ASP A 152 17.44 -2.94 -28.98
N LYS A 153 17.21 -1.64 -28.78
CA LYS A 153 17.74 -0.57 -29.66
C LYS A 153 19.10 0.01 -29.23
N HIS A 154 19.74 -0.56 -28.22
CA HIS A 154 21.11 -0.20 -27.90
C HIS A 154 22.07 -0.94 -28.83
N LYS A 155 22.61 -0.22 -29.81
CA LYS A 155 23.70 -0.67 -30.68
C LYS A 155 24.75 -1.38 -29.79
N PRO A 156 25.15 -2.64 -30.07
CA PRO A 156 26.06 -3.37 -29.20
C PRO A 156 27.36 -2.58 -29.09
N GLN A 157 27.61 -2.01 -27.91
CA GLN A 157 28.86 -1.33 -27.60
C GLN A 157 29.96 -2.39 -27.72
N THR A 158 30.87 -2.23 -28.69
CA THR A 158 32.06 -3.09 -28.79
C THR A 158 32.79 -3.07 -27.45
N PRO A 159 33.09 -4.22 -26.83
CA PRO A 159 33.74 -4.25 -25.53
C PRO A 159 35.18 -3.74 -25.67
N THR A 160 35.41 -2.44 -25.41
CA THR A 160 36.77 -1.90 -25.26
C THR A 160 37.27 -2.17 -23.85
N LEU A 161 38.59 -2.35 -23.71
CA LEU A 161 39.24 -2.63 -22.43
C LEU A 161 39.08 -1.50 -21.40
N ASP A 162 38.60 -0.33 -21.83
CA ASP A 162 38.39 0.86 -21.00
C ASP A 162 37.38 0.62 -19.86
N THR A 163 36.46 -0.35 -20.01
CA THR A 163 35.49 -0.72 -18.96
C THR A 163 36.15 -1.51 -17.82
N PHE A 164 37.29 -2.15 -18.08
CA PHE A 164 38.04 -2.94 -17.09
C PHE A 164 39.12 -2.10 -16.37
N VAL A 165 39.32 -0.84 -16.78
CA VAL A 165 40.22 0.09 -16.11
C VAL A 165 39.44 0.84 -15.04
N ILE A 166 39.57 0.40 -13.79
CA ILE A 166 39.04 1.13 -12.64
C ILE A 166 39.88 2.40 -12.47
N LYS A 167 39.31 3.56 -12.81
CA LYS A 167 39.90 4.86 -12.49
C LYS A 167 39.90 5.00 -10.96
N THR A 168 41.08 4.95 -10.34
CA THR A 168 41.28 5.05 -8.89
C THR A 168 41.16 6.47 -8.35
N THR A 169 41.07 7.47 -9.23
CA THR A 169 40.84 8.86 -8.85
C THR A 169 39.34 9.14 -8.81
N PRO A 170 38.75 9.44 -7.63
CA PRO A 170 37.38 9.93 -7.61
C PRO A 170 37.32 11.21 -8.47
N PRO A 171 36.28 11.40 -9.30
CA PRO A 171 36.06 12.68 -9.96
C PRO A 171 36.04 13.77 -8.87
N PRO A 172 36.55 14.99 -9.13
CA PRO A 172 36.46 16.08 -8.17
C PRO A 172 34.97 16.34 -7.92
N ILE A 173 34.48 15.81 -6.80
CA ILE A 173 33.08 15.94 -6.40
C ILE A 173 32.93 17.41 -6.02
N SER A 174 32.42 18.21 -6.96
CA SER A 174 32.21 19.66 -6.81
C SER A 174 31.32 20.00 -5.60
N LYS A 175 30.56 19.04 -5.07
CA LYS A 175 29.78 19.18 -3.83
C LYS A 175 29.88 17.91 -3.00
N PRO A 176 30.23 17.97 -1.70
CA PRO A 176 30.26 16.80 -0.85
C PRO A 176 28.90 16.10 -0.87
N VAL A 177 28.89 14.77 -1.01
CA VAL A 177 27.66 13.97 -0.93
C VAL A 177 27.03 14.22 0.44
N PRO A 178 25.75 14.65 0.52
CA PRO A 178 25.09 14.86 1.80
C PRO A 178 25.07 13.57 2.60
N VAL A 179 25.60 13.62 3.82
CA VAL A 179 25.52 12.51 4.78
C VAL A 179 24.12 12.48 5.42
N PRO A 180 23.59 11.30 5.79
CA PRO A 180 22.30 11.22 6.45
C PRO A 180 22.32 12.01 7.77
N GLN A 181 21.31 12.87 7.97
CA GLN A 181 21.14 13.67 9.18
C GLN A 181 19.88 13.23 9.93
N PHE A 182 19.93 13.24 11.27
CA PHE A 182 18.75 13.03 12.10
C PHE A 182 18.03 14.36 12.31
N LYS A 183 16.71 14.37 12.14
CA LYS A 183 15.85 15.54 12.38
C LYS A 183 14.63 15.15 13.19
N GLU A 184 14.34 15.94 14.22
CA GLU A 184 13.11 15.82 15.00
C GLU A 184 12.01 16.63 14.31
N ILE A 185 10.96 15.95 13.85
CA ILE A 185 9.78 16.56 13.22
C ILE A 185 8.66 16.57 14.26
N ASN A 186 8.12 17.75 14.56
CA ASN A 186 6.96 17.92 15.43
C ASN A 186 5.69 17.57 14.64
N LEU A 187 5.01 16.49 15.05
CA LEU A 187 3.81 15.99 14.37
C LEU A 187 2.49 16.39 15.07
N ASP A 188 2.58 17.10 16.18
CA ASP A 188 1.42 17.49 16.99
C ASP A 188 0.82 18.84 16.56
N ASP A 189 1.28 19.40 15.45
CA ASP A 189 0.77 20.66 14.91
C ASP A 189 -0.70 20.51 14.44
N PRO A 190 -1.56 21.51 14.70
CA PRO A 190 -2.97 21.46 14.32
C PRO A 190 -3.21 21.35 12.81
N LYS A 191 -2.20 21.64 11.99
CA LYS A 191 -2.22 21.48 10.52
C LYS A 191 -2.42 20.02 10.10
N PHE A 192 -1.85 19.06 10.83
CA PHE A 192 -1.97 17.63 10.52
C PHE A 192 -3.31 17.03 10.96
N LYS A 193 -4.02 17.69 11.87
CA LYS A 193 -5.32 17.23 12.39
C LYS A 193 -6.43 17.21 11.34
N THR A 194 -6.41 18.12 10.38
CA THR A 194 -7.46 18.29 9.36
C THR A 194 -7.00 17.92 7.95
N LYS A 195 -5.77 17.44 7.80
CA LYS A 195 -5.22 17.02 6.52
C LYS A 195 -6.09 15.89 5.94
N ASP A 196 -6.38 15.98 4.64
CA ASP A 196 -7.19 15.02 3.88
C ASP A 196 -8.68 14.89 4.29
N ILE A 197 -9.21 15.74 5.18
CA ILE A 197 -10.63 15.74 5.54
C ILE A 197 -11.38 16.77 4.68
N LYS A 198 -12.31 16.30 3.82
CA LYS A 198 -13.18 17.20 3.05
C LYS A 198 -14.07 18.02 4.01
N PRO A 199 -14.11 19.36 3.90
CA PRO A 199 -15.00 20.16 4.70
C PRO A 199 -16.45 19.80 4.38
N LYS A 200 -17.29 19.65 5.42
CA LYS A 200 -18.72 19.38 5.23
C LYS A 200 -19.34 20.61 4.56
N THR A 201 -19.91 20.44 3.37
CA THR A 201 -20.72 21.47 2.72
C THR A 201 -21.97 21.70 3.59
N SER A 202 -22.05 22.85 4.24
CA SER A 202 -23.27 23.26 4.93
C SER A 202 -24.34 23.49 3.86
N LYS A 203 -25.32 22.58 3.74
CA LYS A 203 -26.51 22.85 2.93
C LYS A 203 -27.21 24.08 3.51
N PRO A 204 -27.54 25.10 2.70
CA PRO A 204 -28.39 26.19 3.18
C PRO A 204 -29.73 25.59 3.60
N LYS A 205 -30.19 25.94 4.80
CA LYS A 205 -31.54 25.64 5.25
C LYS A 205 -32.49 26.40 4.30
N SER A 206 -33.22 25.67 3.46
CA SER A 206 -34.38 26.18 2.73
C SER A 206 -35.64 25.89 3.53
#